data_AF-A0A0F9N9M4-F1
#
_entry.id   AF-A0A0F9N9M4-F1
#
_cell.length_a   1.000
_cell.length_b   1.000
_cell.length_c   1.000
_cell.angle_alpha   90.00
_cell.angle_beta   90.00
_cell.angle_gamma   90.00
#
_symmetry.space_group_name_H-M   'P 1'
#
loop_
_entity.id
_entity.type
_entity.pdbx_description
1 polymer ?
#
loop_
_entity_poly.entity_id
_entity_poly.type
_entity_poly.pdbx_seq_one_letter_code
_entity_poly.pdbx_strand_id
1 'polypeptide(L)'
;MLKKVSERKEAWRTISIFLTIVTITSALFHYAIVNLYPSSIYIGGLMWFPALAAIVTLKLKGLPVSSLKWDWGNWKYIRLSYFVPALYVLITYMFIWSFSLGGLPNGQMVLDWAKELGLVGIGTLNATFSVIVAVILLGTVGVIRAMATTLGEEIGWRGFFIYELRKVLSFKGVSLFSGIVWASWH
;
A
#
# COMPACT_ATOMS: atom_id res chain seq x y z
N MET A 1 -7.39 22.60 30.54
CA MET A 1 -7.56 21.13 30.60
C MET A 1 -8.79 20.64 29.81
N LEU A 2 -9.97 21.23 30.01
CA LEU A 2 -11.22 20.83 29.34
C LEU A 2 -11.20 20.91 27.79
N LYS A 3 -10.62 21.98 27.22
CA LYS A 3 -10.49 22.15 25.75
C LYS A 3 -9.70 21.03 25.08
N LYS A 4 -8.57 20.63 25.68
CA LYS A 4 -7.71 19.55 25.21
C LYS A 4 -8.37 18.17 25.30
N VAL A 5 -9.25 17.96 26.28
CA VAL A 5 -10.06 16.73 26.40
C VAL A 5 -11.12 16.68 25.30
N SER A 6 -11.78 17.81 25.01
CA SER A 6 -12.76 17.92 23.93
C SER A 6 -12.15 17.61 22.55
N GLU A 7 -10.98 18.19 22.25
CA GLU A 7 -10.27 17.97 20.98
C GLU A 7 -9.85 16.50 20.80
N ARG A 8 -9.38 15.83 21.86
CA ARG A 8 -9.04 14.40 21.81
C ARG A 8 -10.27 13.52 21.59
N LYS A 9 -11.38 13.82 22.27
CA LYS A 9 -12.66 13.10 22.09
C LYS A 9 -13.16 13.23 20.66
N GLU A 10 -13.03 14.43 20.09
CA GLU A 10 -13.42 14.69 18.71
C GLU A 10 -12.55 13.91 17.70
N ALA A 11 -11.23 13.91 17.87
CA ALA A 11 -10.31 13.14 17.02
C ALA A 11 -10.64 11.64 17.06
N TRP A 12 -10.89 11.07 18.24
CA TRP A 12 -11.32 9.67 18.35
C TRP A 12 -12.67 9.40 17.69
N ARG A 13 -13.62 10.34 17.77
CA ARG A 13 -14.89 10.23 17.05
C ARG A 13 -14.66 10.21 15.54
N THR A 14 -13.81 11.10 15.02
CA THR A 14 -13.44 11.16 13.61
C THR A 14 -12.75 9.87 13.15
N ILE A 15 -11.79 9.36 13.92
CA ILE A 15 -11.11 8.08 13.69
C ILE A 15 -12.12 6.93 13.65
N SER A 16 -13.04 6.88 14.62
CA SER A 16 -14.03 5.79 14.71
C SER A 16 -14.97 5.80 13.50
N ILE A 17 -15.42 6.97 13.05
CA ILE A 17 -16.25 7.10 11.83
C ILE A 17 -15.50 6.54 10.62
N PHE A 18 -14.25 6.95 10.44
CA PHE A 18 -13.41 6.46 9.34
C PHE A 18 -13.21 4.94 9.39
N LEU A 19 -12.85 4.39 10.56
CA LEU A 19 -12.62 2.96 10.72
C LEU A 19 -13.90 2.14 10.48
N THR A 20 -15.06 2.62 10.92
CA THR A 20 -16.33 1.98 10.64
C THR A 20 -16.64 1.97 9.14
N ILE A 21 -16.49 3.11 8.46
CA ILE A 21 -16.77 3.20 7.02
C ILE A 21 -15.82 2.31 6.23
N VAL A 22 -14.51 2.40 6.49
CA VAL A 22 -13.51 1.59 5.75
C VAL A 22 -13.72 0.10 6.00
N THR A 23 -14.05 -0.32 7.23
CA THR A 23 -14.29 -1.73 7.55
C THR A 23 -15.52 -2.26 6.82
N ILE A 24 -16.65 -1.57 6.91
CA ILE A 24 -17.90 -2.01 6.27
C ILE A 24 -17.72 -2.12 4.74
N THR A 25 -17.14 -1.08 4.15
CA THR A 25 -16.94 -1.04 2.69
C THR A 25 -15.89 -2.05 2.23
N SER A 26 -14.80 -2.21 2.96
CA SER A 26 -13.75 -3.19 2.64
C SER A 26 -14.22 -4.63 2.80
N ALA A 27 -15.09 -4.92 3.79
CA ALA A 27 -15.60 -6.27 4.00
C ALA A 27 -16.37 -6.81 2.78
N LEU A 28 -17.13 -5.94 2.09
CA LEU A 28 -17.83 -6.30 0.85
C LEU A 28 -16.85 -6.73 -0.25
N PHE A 29 -15.71 -6.04 -0.35
CA PHE A 29 -14.69 -6.33 -1.34
C PHE A 29 -13.84 -7.54 -0.97
N HIS A 30 -13.52 -7.75 0.31
CA HIS A 30 -12.90 -8.99 0.77
C HIS A 30 -13.78 -10.20 0.45
N TYR A 31 -15.09 -10.10 0.71
CA TYR A 31 -16.03 -11.14 0.31
C TYR A 31 -16.01 -11.37 -1.22
N ALA A 32 -16.03 -10.31 -2.02
CA ALA A 32 -15.97 -10.41 -3.47
C ALA A 32 -14.65 -11.02 -3.98
N ILE A 33 -13.50 -10.67 -3.40
CA ILE A 33 -12.19 -11.22 -3.75
C ILE A 33 -12.15 -12.74 -3.54
N VAL A 34 -12.77 -13.24 -2.47
CA VAL A 34 -12.81 -14.67 -2.15
C VAL A 34 -13.80 -15.43 -3.03
N ASN A 35 -14.93 -14.82 -3.39
CA ASN A 35 -16.05 -15.55 -4.00
C ASN A 35 -16.28 -15.27 -5.50
N LEU A 36 -15.69 -14.21 -6.06
CA LEU A 36 -15.97 -13.77 -7.43
C LEU A 36 -14.68 -13.73 -8.27
N TYR A 37 -14.79 -14.17 -9.53
CA TYR A 37 -13.70 -14.17 -10.48
C TYR A 37 -14.00 -13.21 -11.65
N PRO A 38 -13.03 -12.40 -12.12
CA PRO A 38 -11.64 -12.30 -11.66
C PRO A 38 -11.46 -11.44 -10.40
N SER A 39 -10.62 -11.90 -9.46
CA SER A 39 -10.37 -11.23 -8.17
C SER A 39 -9.68 -9.86 -8.30
N SER A 40 -8.89 -9.67 -9.36
CA SER A 40 -8.04 -8.49 -9.56
C SER A 40 -8.79 -7.16 -9.62
N ILE A 41 -10.02 -7.16 -10.14
CA ILE A 41 -10.87 -5.96 -10.23
C ILE A 41 -11.32 -5.53 -8.83
N TYR A 42 -11.67 -6.50 -7.98
CA TYR A 42 -12.09 -6.24 -6.60
C TYR A 42 -10.92 -5.77 -5.73
N ILE A 43 -9.69 -6.25 -5.96
CA ILE A 43 -8.50 -5.71 -5.30
C ILE A 43 -8.34 -4.22 -5.63
N GLY A 44 -8.46 -3.85 -6.90
CA GLY A 44 -8.39 -2.44 -7.31
C GLY A 44 -9.43 -1.57 -6.61
N GLY A 45 -10.67 -2.08 -6.50
CA GLY A 45 -11.74 -1.40 -5.74
C GLY A 45 -11.41 -1.29 -4.25
N LEU A 46 -10.99 -2.39 -3.61
CA LEU A 46 -10.61 -2.46 -2.20
C LEU A 46 -9.59 -1.37 -1.83
N MET A 47 -8.56 -1.21 -2.66
CA MET A 47 -7.47 -0.26 -2.42
C MET A 47 -7.94 1.22 -2.44
N TRP A 48 -9.07 1.54 -3.07
CA TRP A 48 -9.62 2.90 -3.09
C TRP A 48 -10.58 3.22 -1.94
N PHE A 49 -11.07 2.23 -1.19
CA PHE A 49 -11.98 2.48 -0.08
C PHE A 49 -11.41 3.25 1.09
N PRO A 50 -10.12 3.14 1.46
CA PRO A 50 -9.53 4.04 2.44
C PRO A 50 -9.65 5.52 2.03
N ALA A 51 -9.41 5.87 0.77
CA ALA A 51 -9.60 7.23 0.28
C ALA A 51 -11.07 7.66 0.34
N LEU A 52 -11.99 6.80 -0.12
CA LEU A 52 -13.42 7.10 -0.08
C LEU A 52 -13.93 7.27 1.36
N ALA A 53 -13.49 6.40 2.27
CA ALA A 53 -13.82 6.48 3.69
C ALA A 53 -13.30 7.79 4.31
N ALA A 54 -12.10 8.23 3.95
CA ALA A 54 -11.57 9.53 4.39
C ALA A 54 -12.42 10.69 3.86
N ILE A 55 -12.76 10.70 2.57
CA ILE A 55 -13.60 11.75 1.95
C ILE A 55 -14.98 11.81 2.60
N VAL A 56 -15.64 10.66 2.79
CA VAL A 56 -16.95 10.60 3.45
C VAL A 56 -16.85 11.07 4.90
N THR A 57 -15.81 10.65 5.63
CA THR A 57 -15.60 11.10 7.01
C THR A 57 -15.40 12.62 7.08
N LEU A 58 -14.60 13.20 6.19
CA LEU A 58 -14.42 14.65 6.11
C LEU A 58 -15.73 15.37 5.82
N LYS A 59 -16.52 14.87 4.87
CA LYS A 59 -17.84 15.42 4.54
C LYS A 59 -18.80 15.38 5.74
N LEU A 60 -18.85 14.26 6.48
CA LEU A 60 -19.65 14.13 7.70
C LEU A 60 -19.19 15.07 8.82
N LYS A 61 -17.90 15.42 8.84
CA LYS A 61 -17.29 16.37 9.76
C LYS A 61 -17.39 17.82 9.30
N GLY A 62 -17.95 18.09 8.13
CA GLY A 62 -18.04 19.44 7.56
C GLY A 62 -16.67 20.01 7.15
N LEU A 63 -15.69 19.15 6.88
CA LEU A 63 -14.33 19.54 6.48
C LEU A 63 -14.14 19.33 4.98
N PRO A 64 -13.43 20.24 4.28
CA PRO A 64 -13.15 20.07 2.86
C PRO A 64 -12.05 19.01 2.63
N VAL A 65 -12.08 18.34 1.48
CA VAL A 65 -11.04 17.37 1.08
C VAL A 65 -9.65 18.02 0.95
N SER A 66 -9.61 19.31 0.65
CA SER A 66 -8.37 20.11 0.66
C SER A 66 -7.71 20.23 2.04
N SER A 67 -8.40 19.84 3.12
CA SER A 67 -7.80 19.81 4.47
C SER A 67 -6.81 18.66 4.68
N LEU A 68 -6.80 17.66 3.80
CA LEU A 68 -5.76 16.64 3.78
C LEU A 68 -4.40 17.27 3.44
N LYS A 69 -3.33 16.62 3.89
CA LYS A 69 -1.97 17.10 3.65
C LYS A 69 -1.46 16.67 2.27
N TRP A 70 -1.86 17.44 1.26
CA TRP A 70 -1.46 17.28 -0.14
C TRP A 70 -0.03 17.79 -0.45
N ASP A 71 0.63 18.37 0.56
CA ASP A 71 1.98 18.93 0.41
C ASP A 71 2.99 17.85 -0.01
N TRP A 72 3.87 18.20 -0.95
CA TRP A 72 4.95 17.31 -1.34
C TRP A 72 5.92 17.09 -0.17
N GLY A 73 6.29 15.83 0.06
CA GLY A 73 7.16 15.45 1.15
C GLY A 73 8.60 15.96 0.99
N ASN A 74 9.38 15.88 2.07
CA ASN A 74 10.80 16.20 2.02
C ASN A 74 11.56 15.19 1.14
N TRP A 75 12.33 15.69 0.16
CA TRP A 75 13.13 14.90 -0.79
C TRP A 75 14.12 13.92 -0.13
N LYS A 76 14.56 14.18 1.10
CA LYS A 76 15.35 13.22 1.87
C LYS A 76 14.56 11.94 2.10
N TYR A 77 13.31 12.04 2.55
CA TYR A 77 12.48 10.87 2.87
C TYR A 77 11.94 10.18 1.61
N ILE A 78 11.67 10.93 0.54
CA ILE A 78 11.31 10.35 -0.76
C ILE A 78 12.45 9.49 -1.32
N ARG A 79 13.70 9.96 -1.22
CA ARG A 79 14.84 9.11 -1.64
C ARG A 79 14.96 7.87 -0.75
N LEU A 80 14.84 8.05 0.56
CA LEU A 80 14.90 6.93 1.51
C LEU A 80 13.78 5.90 1.29
N SER A 81 12.59 6.29 0.82
CA SER A 81 11.51 5.33 0.54
C SER A 81 11.81 4.38 -0.62
N TYR A 82 12.77 4.70 -1.50
CA TYR A 82 13.27 3.76 -2.51
C TYR A 82 14.38 2.85 -1.94
N PHE A 83 15.32 3.42 -1.18
CA PHE A 83 16.47 2.66 -0.68
C PHE A 83 16.12 1.71 0.47
N VAL A 84 15.23 2.11 1.37
CA VAL A 84 14.91 1.32 2.57
C VAL A 84 14.26 -0.02 2.22
N PRO A 85 13.22 -0.10 1.36
CA PRO A 85 12.66 -1.38 0.93
C PRO A 85 13.69 -2.24 0.18
N ALA A 86 14.50 -1.65 -0.70
CA ALA A 86 15.53 -2.37 -1.44
C ALA A 86 16.57 -2.99 -0.48
N LEU A 87 16.96 -2.26 0.57
CA LEU A 87 17.88 -2.76 1.59
C LEU A 87 17.28 -3.93 2.38
N TYR A 88 16.02 -3.84 2.79
CA TYR A 88 15.34 -4.94 3.50
C TYR A 88 15.23 -6.19 2.64
N VAL A 89 14.90 -6.04 1.35
CA VAL A 89 14.87 -7.15 0.40
C VAL A 89 16.27 -7.76 0.25
N LEU A 90 17.30 -6.94 0.03
CA LEU A 90 18.67 -7.41 -0.12
C LEU A 90 19.13 -8.24 1.09
N ILE A 91 18.93 -7.71 2.30
CA ILE A 91 19.28 -8.40 3.55
C ILE A 91 18.53 -9.73 3.68
N THR A 92 17.24 -9.74 3.35
CA THR A 92 16.42 -10.95 3.40
C THR A 92 16.95 -12.03 2.46
N TYR A 93 17.25 -11.68 1.20
CA TYR A 93 17.79 -12.65 0.24
C TYR A 93 19.20 -13.11 0.59
N MET A 94 20.04 -12.25 1.17
CA MET A 94 21.34 -12.67 1.70
C MET A 94 21.19 -13.78 2.75
N PHE A 95 20.22 -13.66 3.67
CA PHE A 95 19.95 -14.73 4.64
C PHE A 95 19.37 -15.99 4.01
N ILE A 96 18.42 -15.86 3.07
CA ILE A 96 17.82 -17.02 2.37
C ILE A 96 18.91 -17.86 1.72
N TRP A 97 19.85 -17.23 1.01
CA TRP A 97 20.96 -17.94 0.36
C TRP A 97 21.97 -18.48 1.37
N SER A 98 22.31 -17.72 2.40
CA SER A 98 23.27 -18.15 3.44
C SER A 98 22.78 -19.38 4.20
N PHE A 99 21.47 -19.50 4.43
CA PHE A 99 20.85 -20.63 5.11
C PHE A 99 20.36 -21.73 4.16
N SER A 100 20.62 -21.62 2.85
CA SER A 100 20.14 -22.56 1.83
C SER A 100 18.61 -22.77 1.86
N LEU A 101 17.86 -21.73 2.26
CA LEU A 101 16.40 -21.74 2.31
C LEU A 101 15.76 -21.49 0.92
N GLY A 102 16.58 -21.18 -0.08
CA GLY A 102 16.15 -20.98 -1.46
C GLY A 102 17.32 -21.07 -2.43
N GLY A 103 17.04 -21.34 -3.70
CA GLY A 103 18.04 -21.42 -4.76
C GLY A 103 18.53 -20.05 -5.24
N LEU A 104 19.73 -20.01 -5.79
CA LEU A 104 20.18 -18.85 -6.58
C LEU A 104 19.40 -18.79 -7.90
N PRO A 105 19.09 -17.58 -8.40
CA PRO A 105 18.48 -17.42 -9.72
C PRO A 105 19.32 -18.12 -10.78
N ASN A 106 18.69 -18.96 -11.60
CA ASN A 106 19.35 -19.64 -12.71
C ASN A 106 18.65 -19.28 -14.04
N GLY A 107 19.31 -19.59 -15.17
CA GLY A 107 18.78 -19.24 -16.49
C GLY A 107 17.40 -19.83 -16.79
N GLN A 108 17.10 -21.03 -16.27
CA GLN A 108 15.79 -21.66 -16.43
C GLN A 108 14.69 -20.90 -15.69
N MET A 109 14.94 -20.52 -14.43
CA MET A 109 14.02 -19.74 -13.60
C MET A 109 13.67 -18.39 -14.26
N VAL A 110 14.65 -17.74 -14.88
CA VAL A 110 14.45 -16.49 -15.63
C VAL A 110 13.56 -16.70 -16.86
N LEU A 111 13.74 -17.81 -17.58
CA LEU A 111 12.91 -18.16 -18.73
C LEU A 111 11.48 -18.50 -18.31
N ASP A 112 11.31 -19.18 -17.17
CA ASP A 112 10.00 -19.51 -16.61
C ASP A 112 9.24 -18.23 -16.22
N TRP A 113 9.89 -17.28 -15.55
CA TRP A 113 9.29 -15.97 -15.25
C TRP A 113 8.93 -15.18 -16.51
N ALA A 114 9.79 -15.19 -17.52
CA ALA A 114 9.50 -14.54 -18.79
C ALA A 114 8.24 -15.14 -19.46
N LYS A 115 8.07 -16.46 -19.32
CA LYS A 115 6.90 -17.18 -19.85
C LYS A 115 5.62 -16.83 -19.08
N GLU A 116 5.70 -16.76 -17.75
CA GLU A 116 4.58 -16.32 -16.90
C GLU A 116 4.15 -14.87 -17.19
N LEU A 117 5.11 -13.99 -17.46
CA LEU A 117 4.85 -12.61 -17.86
C LEU A 117 4.28 -12.47 -19.28
N GLY A 118 4.07 -13.58 -20.00
CA GLY A 118 3.60 -13.57 -21.38
C GLY A 118 4.62 -12.96 -22.37
N LEU A 119 5.88 -12.80 -21.94
CA LEU A 119 6.96 -12.31 -22.79
C LEU A 119 7.47 -13.40 -23.75
N VAL A 120 7.07 -14.66 -23.52
CA VAL A 120 7.47 -15.81 -24.33
C VAL A 120 6.30 -16.24 -25.22
N GLY A 121 6.21 -15.61 -26.39
CA GLY A 121 5.37 -15.99 -27.52
C GLY A 121 6.13 -16.12 -28.85
N ILE A 122 7.46 -15.92 -28.84
CA ILE A 122 8.33 -16.13 -30.00
C ILE A 122 9.58 -16.82 -29.46
N GLY A 123 9.83 -18.07 -29.85
CA GLY A 123 10.88 -18.95 -29.34
C GLY A 123 12.32 -18.52 -29.65
N THR A 124 12.64 -17.23 -29.52
CA THR A 124 13.93 -16.63 -29.91
C THR A 124 14.50 -15.62 -28.92
N LEU A 125 13.80 -15.28 -27.83
CA LEU A 125 14.33 -14.32 -26.85
C LEU A 125 15.32 -15.00 -25.89
N ASN A 126 16.58 -14.55 -25.96
CA ASN A 126 17.62 -14.90 -24.99
C ASN A 126 17.20 -14.45 -23.58
N ALA A 127 17.48 -15.27 -22.56
CA ALA A 127 17.23 -14.98 -21.15
C ALA A 127 17.63 -13.56 -20.72
N THR A 128 18.79 -13.06 -21.18
CA THR A 128 19.24 -11.69 -20.89
C THR A 128 18.28 -10.63 -21.41
N PHE A 129 17.77 -10.81 -22.63
CA PHE A 129 16.83 -9.86 -23.24
C PHE A 129 15.47 -9.89 -22.53
N SER A 130 14.99 -11.08 -22.14
CA SER A 130 13.76 -11.22 -21.35
C SER A 130 13.85 -10.50 -20.01
N VAL A 131 15.00 -10.57 -19.32
CA VAL A 131 15.23 -9.80 -18.07
C VAL A 131 15.17 -8.30 -18.32
N ILE A 132 15.86 -7.80 -19.37
CA ILE A 132 15.87 -6.37 -19.70
C ILE A 132 14.43 -5.88 -19.95
N VAL A 133 13.66 -6.59 -20.78
CA VAL A 133 12.27 -6.24 -21.08
C VAL A 133 11.41 -6.30 -19.82
N ALA A 134 11.54 -7.36 -19.00
CA ALA A 134 10.79 -7.49 -17.75
C ALA A 134 11.10 -6.33 -16.78
N VAL A 135 12.37 -5.96 -16.61
CA VAL A 135 12.78 -4.83 -15.77
C VAL A 135 12.20 -3.51 -16.27
N ILE A 136 12.23 -3.26 -17.58
CA ILE A 136 11.65 -2.05 -18.17
C ILE A 136 10.14 -2.01 -17.96
N LEU A 137 9.42 -3.11 -18.22
CA LEU A 137 7.98 -3.17 -18.05
C LEU A 137 7.54 -3.03 -16.59
N LEU A 138 8.26 -3.68 -15.67
CA LEU A 138 8.01 -3.55 -14.23
C LEU A 138 8.28 -2.12 -13.76
N GLY A 139 9.43 -1.54 -14.16
CA GLY A 139 9.83 -0.18 -13.79
C GLY A 139 8.97 0.94 -14.39
N THR A 140 8.18 0.64 -15.42
CA THR A 140 7.29 1.60 -16.09
C THR A 140 5.82 1.27 -15.85
N VAL A 141 5.27 0.32 -16.61
CA VAL A 141 3.85 -0.09 -16.57
C VAL A 141 3.47 -0.64 -15.20
N GLY A 142 4.33 -1.48 -14.63
CA GLY A 142 4.12 -2.07 -13.30
C GLY A 142 4.05 -0.99 -12.22
N VAL A 143 5.03 -0.08 -12.19
CA VAL A 143 5.06 1.06 -11.27
C VAL A 143 3.82 1.94 -11.44
N ILE A 144 3.45 2.34 -12.66
CA ILE A 144 2.27 3.20 -12.89
C ILE A 144 0.99 2.52 -12.38
N ARG A 145 0.80 1.25 -12.71
CA ARG A 145 -0.37 0.48 -12.27
C ARG A 145 -0.41 0.35 -10.75
N ALA A 146 0.71 0.00 -10.13
CA ALA A 146 0.81 -0.13 -8.68
C ALA A 146 0.57 1.22 -7.98
N MET A 147 1.12 2.31 -8.51
CA MET A 147 0.88 3.67 -8.01
C MET A 147 -0.60 4.04 -8.07
N ALA A 148 -1.29 3.74 -9.18
CA ALA A 148 -2.70 4.06 -9.34
C ALA A 148 -3.59 3.35 -8.31
N THR A 149 -3.27 2.12 -7.94
CA THR A 149 -4.05 1.38 -6.93
C THR A 149 -3.64 1.76 -5.50
N THR A 150 -2.34 1.84 -5.21
CA THR A 150 -1.83 2.22 -3.87
C THR A 150 -2.13 3.65 -3.48
N LEU A 151 -2.35 4.57 -4.43
CA LEU A 151 -2.71 5.95 -4.14
C LEU A 151 -3.95 6.06 -3.26
N GLY A 152 -4.98 5.24 -3.52
CA GLY A 152 -6.21 5.23 -2.73
C GLY A 152 -5.95 4.83 -1.27
N GLU A 153 -5.12 3.82 -1.07
CA GLU A 153 -4.69 3.38 0.27
C GLU A 153 -3.90 4.49 0.98
N GLU A 154 -2.96 5.11 0.28
CA GLU A 154 -2.10 6.15 0.85
C GLU A 154 -2.89 7.40 1.25
N ILE A 155 -3.88 7.82 0.45
CA ILE A 155 -4.77 8.95 0.80
C ILE A 155 -5.53 8.67 2.10
N GLY A 156 -6.09 7.47 2.26
CA GLY A 156 -6.85 7.10 3.45
C GLY A 156 -5.96 6.87 4.68
N TRP A 157 -4.96 6.01 4.57
CA TRP A 157 -4.13 5.60 5.69
C TRP A 157 -3.12 6.67 6.11
N ARG A 158 -2.35 7.20 5.15
CA ARG A 158 -1.23 8.11 5.43
C ARG A 158 -1.67 9.57 5.35
N GLY A 159 -2.59 9.90 4.44
CA GLY A 159 -3.14 11.25 4.25
C GLY A 159 -4.16 11.68 5.30
N PHE A 160 -5.01 10.75 5.75
CA PHE A 160 -6.08 11.04 6.74
C PHE A 160 -5.81 10.39 8.10
N PHE A 161 -5.78 9.05 8.16
CA PHE A 161 -5.82 8.30 9.42
C PHE A 161 -4.64 8.59 10.35
N ILE A 162 -3.41 8.57 9.81
CA ILE A 162 -2.20 8.92 10.58
C ILE A 162 -2.27 10.36 11.12
N TYR A 163 -2.80 11.31 10.36
CA TYR A 163 -2.91 12.70 10.80
C TYR A 163 -3.93 12.88 11.92
N GLU A 164 -5.05 12.16 11.89
CA GLU A 164 -5.99 12.13 13.01
C GLU A 164 -5.39 11.45 14.25
N LEU A 165 -4.65 10.34 14.07
CA LEU A 165 -3.98 9.65 15.19
C LEU A 165 -2.92 10.51 15.88
N ARG A 166 -2.16 11.32 15.13
CA ARG A 166 -1.15 12.24 15.67
C ARG A 166 -1.73 13.27 16.64
N LYS A 167 -3.04 13.54 16.59
CA LYS A 167 -3.73 14.44 17.53
C LYS A 167 -3.93 13.81 18.91
N VAL A 168 -3.91 12.48 19.01
CA VAL A 168 -4.30 11.73 20.21
C VAL A 168 -3.24 10.79 20.77
N LEU A 169 -2.27 10.38 19.95
CA LEU A 169 -1.19 9.44 20.28
C LEU A 169 0.20 10.05 20.05
N SER A 170 1.20 9.53 20.78
CA SER A 170 2.62 9.81 20.52
C SER A 170 3.09 9.13 19.24
N PHE A 171 4.26 9.49 18.72
CA PHE A 171 4.84 8.85 17.52
C PHE A 171 4.83 7.31 17.61
N LYS A 172 5.29 6.74 18.73
CA LYS A 172 5.29 5.29 18.97
C LYS A 172 3.87 4.71 18.95
N GLY A 173 2.92 5.42 19.58
CA GLY A 173 1.52 5.01 19.60
C GLY A 173 0.87 5.05 18.22
N VAL A 174 1.14 6.08 17.44
CA VAL A 174 0.68 6.18 16.04
C VAL A 174 1.20 5.01 15.24
N SER A 175 2.52 4.76 15.25
CA SER A 175 3.13 3.67 14.48
C SER A 175 2.58 2.29 14.83
N LEU A 176 2.44 1.99 16.13
CA LEU A 176 1.93 0.69 16.58
C LEU A 176 0.44 0.54 16.25
N PHE A 177 -0.37 1.53 16.60
CA PHE A 177 -1.82 1.45 16.40
C PHE A 177 -2.17 1.42 14.91
N SER A 178 -1.56 2.27 14.09
CA SER A 178 -1.80 2.24 12.65
C SER A 178 -1.31 0.95 12.01
N GLY A 179 -0.17 0.40 12.49
CA GLY A 179 0.36 -0.87 12.02
C GLY A 179 -0.59 -2.03 12.31
N ILE A 180 -1.12 -2.11 13.54
CA ILE A 180 -2.10 -3.14 13.92
C ILE A 180 -3.37 -3.02 13.08
N VAL A 181 -3.92 -1.82 12.95
CA VAL A 181 -5.15 -1.61 12.16
C VAL A 181 -4.94 -1.97 10.69
N TRP A 182 -3.81 -1.57 10.10
CA TRP A 182 -3.51 -1.88 8.71
C TRP A 182 -3.24 -3.39 8.50
N ALA A 183 -2.62 -4.06 9.48
CA ALA A 183 -2.45 -5.51 9.47
C ALA A 183 -3.78 -6.25 9.62
N SER A 184 -4.69 -5.79 10.48
CA SER A 184 -6.05 -6.36 10.62
C SER A 184 -6.97 -6.10 9.43
N TRP A 185 -6.62 -5.13 8.58
CA TRP A 185 -7.38 -4.83 7.37
C TRP A 185 -7.05 -5.78 6.21
N HIS A 186 -5.85 -6.38 6.21
CA HIS A 186 -5.44 -7.44 5.29
C HIS A 186 -5.93 -8.81 5.78
#